data_AF-A0A7K0Q6D9-F1
#
_entry.id   AF-A0A7K0Q6D9-F1
#
_cell.length_a   1.000
_cell.length_b   1.000
_cell.length_c   1.000
_cell.angle_alpha   90.00
_cell.angle_beta   90.00
_cell.angle_gamma   90.00
#
_symmetry.space_group_name_H-M   'P 1'
#
loop_
_entity.id
_entity.type
_entity.pdbx_description
1 polymer ?
#
loop_
_entity_poly.entity_id
_entity_poly.type
_entity_poly.pdbx_seq_one_letter_code
_entity_poly.pdbx_strand_id
1 'polypeptide(L)' 'MTTVISIHSFRGGTGKSNTTSNLAGQLASMGYRVGVVDTDIQSPGIHVLFGFSDDLENTLNDYLWGKMPIKDAA' A
#
# COMPACT_ATOMS: atom_id res chain seq x y z
N MET A 1 16.78 -1.13 -11.72
CA MET A 1 16.80 0.09 -10.87
C MET A 1 15.37 0.33 -10.41
N THR A 2 15.16 0.61 -9.12
CA THR A 2 13.82 0.81 -8.57
C THR A 2 13.42 2.27 -8.69
N THR A 3 12.18 2.53 -9.14
CA THR A 3 11.58 3.87 -9.16
C THR A 3 10.62 3.99 -7.99
N VAL A 4 10.75 5.04 -7.18
CA VAL A 4 9.86 5.33 -6.06
C VAL A 4 8.95 6.48 -6.44
N ILE A 5 7.64 6.27 -6.35
CA ILE A 5 6.60 7.27 -6.65
C ILE A 5 5.81 7.52 -5.37
N SER A 6 5.87 8.74 -4.84
CA SER A 6 5.06 9.14 -3.69
C SER A 6 3.78 9.83 -4.18
N ILE A 7 2.64 9.41 -3.65
CA ILE A 7 1.33 9.96 -3.99
C ILE A 7 0.75 10.60 -2.72
N HIS A 8 0.48 11.90 -2.79
CA HIS A 8 0.00 12.71 -1.65
C HIS A 8 -1.23 13.55 -2.03
N SER A 9 -2.03 13.96 -1.05
CA SER A 9 -3.12 14.91 -1.22
C SER A 9 -3.37 15.70 0.06
N PHE A 10 -3.88 16.93 -0.06
CA PHE A 10 -4.09 17.82 1.09
C PHE A 10 -5.18 17.37 2.09
N ARG A 11 -6.07 16.45 1.70
CA ARG A 11 -7.15 15.93 2.58
C ARG A 11 -7.56 14.50 2.22
N GLY A 12 -8.28 13.85 3.13
CA GLY A 12 -8.98 12.59 2.86
C GLY A 12 -10.10 12.74 1.82
N GLY A 13 -10.51 11.62 1.21
CA GLY A 13 -11.62 11.60 0.25
C GLY A 13 -11.32 12.16 -1.15
N THR A 14 -10.04 12.38 -1.50
CA THR A 14 -9.59 12.89 -2.81
C THR A 14 -9.38 11.82 -3.87
N GLY A 15 -9.65 10.54 -3.54
CA GLY A 15 -9.44 9.42 -4.45
C GLY A 15 -8.02 8.86 -4.49
N LYS A 16 -7.12 9.35 -3.64
CA LYS A 16 -5.69 8.99 -3.63
C LYS A 16 -5.41 7.47 -3.61
N SER A 17 -6.05 6.72 -2.70
CA SER A 17 -5.88 5.26 -2.61
C SER A 17 -6.46 4.54 -3.83
N ASN A 18 -7.56 5.04 -4.39
CA ASN A 18 -8.15 4.53 -5.63
C ASN A 18 -7.19 4.71 -6.82
N THR A 19 -6.65 5.92 -7.00
CA THR A 19 -5.68 6.21 -8.05
C THR A 19 -4.42 5.36 -7.88
N THR A 20 -3.91 5.23 -6.65
CA THR A 20 -2.72 4.42 -6.35
C THR A 20 -2.94 2.95 -6.68
N SER A 21 -4.06 2.37 -6.24
CA SER A 21 -4.37 0.95 -6.48
C SER A 21 -4.54 0.64 -7.97
N ASN A 22 -5.25 1.50 -8.71
CA ASN A 22 -5.44 1.32 -10.14
C ASN A 22 -4.13 1.51 -10.92
N LEU A 23 -3.32 2.52 -10.59
CA LEU A 23 -2.02 2.71 -11.21
C LEU A 23 -1.10 1.50 -10.97
N ALA A 24 -1.07 0.97 -9.74
CA ALA A 24 -0.30 -0.21 -9.40
C ALA A 24 -0.77 -1.44 -10.18
N GLY A 25 -2.10 -1.66 -10.26
CA GLY A 25 -2.68 -2.75 -11.03
C GLY A 25 -2.40 -2.68 -12.52
N GLN A 26 -2.44 -1.48 -13.12
CA GLN A 26 -2.10 -1.27 -14.54
C GLN A 26 -0.60 -1.49 -14.81
N LEU A 27 0.29 -0.99 -13.94
CA LEU A 27 1.72 -1.26 -14.07
C LEU A 27 2.02 -2.76 -13.94
N ALA A 28 1.36 -3.45 -13.00
CA ALA A 28 1.48 -4.89 -12.86
C ALA A 28 0.95 -5.64 -14.09
N SER A 29 -0.18 -5.23 -14.67
CA SER A 29 -0.74 -5.85 -15.88
C SER A 29 0.14 -5.66 -17.12
N MET A 30 0.94 -4.59 -17.16
CA MET A 30 1.98 -4.36 -18.18
C MET A 30 3.26 -5.18 -17.95
N GLY A 31 3.33 -6.02 -16.91
CA GLY A 31 4.47 -6.89 -16.61
C GLY A 31 5.54 -6.28 -15.71
N TYR A 32 5.30 -5.10 -15.12
CA TYR A 32 6.23 -4.54 -14.14
C TYR A 32 6.10 -5.22 -12.78
N ARG A 33 7.22 -5.31 -12.04
CA ARG A 33 7.21 -5.67 -10.62
C ARG A 33 6.87 -4.44 -9.81
N VAL A 34 5.69 -4.43 -9.19
CA VAL A 34 5.16 -3.29 -8.44
C VAL A 34 4.97 -3.68 -6.98
N GLY A 35 5.38 -2.79 -6.07
CA GLY A 35 5.04 -2.85 -4.66
C GLY A 35 4.24 -1.61 -4.28
N VAL A 36 3.25 -1.75 -3.42
CA VAL A 36 2.44 -0.66 -2.88
C VAL A 36 2.72 -0.59 -1.38
N VAL A 37 2.92 0.61 -0.87
CA VAL A 37 3.14 0.85 0.57
C VAL A 37 2.10 1.87 1.02
N ASP A 38 1.15 1.45 1.85
CA ASP A 38 0.20 2.37 2.48
C ASP A 38 0.87 3.02 3.70
N THR A 39 1.26 4.28 3.56
CA THR A 39 1.87 5.04 4.66
C THR A 39 0.83 5.78 5.50
N ASP A 40 -0.47 5.61 5.23
CA ASP A 40 -1.53 6.14 6.08
C ASP A 40 -1.72 5.24 7.32
N ILE A 41 -0.80 5.36 8.27
CA ILE A 41 -0.76 4.51 9.48
C ILE A 41 -2.01 4.68 10.35
N GLN A 42 -2.65 5.86 10.33
CA GLN A 42 -3.76 6.18 11.22
C GLN A 42 -5.09 5.65 10.71
N SER A 43 -5.28 5.61 9.39
CA SER A 43 -6.52 5.18 8.77
C SER A 43 -6.24 4.55 7.40
N PRO A 44 -5.50 3.41 7.36
CA PRO A 44 -5.18 2.75 6.10
C PRO A 44 -6.46 2.30 5.41
N GLY A 45 -6.46 2.32 4.09
CA GLY A 45 -7.65 1.99 3.31
C GLY A 45 -7.37 1.36 1.97
N ILE A 46 -6.09 1.23 1.59
CA ILE A 46 -5.75 0.64 0.31
C ILE A 46 -5.98 -0.88 0.29
N HIS A 47 -5.86 -1.54 1.45
CA HIS A 47 -6.03 -2.99 1.59
C HIS A 47 -7.42 -3.46 1.16
N VAL A 48 -8.45 -2.67 1.46
CA VAL A 48 -9.83 -2.91 1.03
C VAL A 48 -9.95 -2.94 -0.49
N LEU A 49 -9.23 -2.05 -1.20
CA LEU A 49 -9.26 -1.99 -2.67
C LEU A 49 -8.57 -3.19 -3.32
N PHE A 50 -7.66 -3.84 -2.60
CA PHE A 50 -7.03 -5.09 -3.01
C PHE A 50 -7.77 -6.35 -2.52
N GLY A 51 -8.91 -6.18 -1.83
CA GLY A 51 -9.74 -7.29 -1.37
C GLY A 51 -9.25 -8.00 -0.10
N PHE A 52 -8.34 -7.38 0.66
CA PHE A 52 -7.94 -7.88 1.96
C PHE A 52 -8.97 -7.52 3.05
N SER A 53 -9.07 -8.38 4.07
CA SER A 53 -9.89 -8.14 5.27
C SER A 53 -9.27 -7.08 6.19
N ASP A 54 -10.05 -6.55 7.12
CA ASP A 54 -9.54 -5.61 8.14
C ASP A 54 -8.65 -6.30 9.20
N ASP A 55 -8.79 -7.61 9.37
CA ASP A 55 -7.98 -8.42 10.29
C ASP A 55 -6.71 -8.92 9.58
N LEU A 56 -5.85 -7.98 9.19
CA LEU A 56 -4.56 -8.28 8.57
C LEU A 56 -3.51 -8.51 9.65
N GLU A 57 -2.91 -9.70 9.62
CA GLU A 57 -1.66 -9.98 10.32
C GLU A 57 -0.48 -9.51 9.47
N ASN A 58 0.67 -9.30 10.11
CA ASN A 58 1.92 -8.91 9.45
C ASN A 58 1.79 -7.62 8.63
N THR A 59 1.32 -6.54 9.27
CA THR A 59 1.16 -5.24 8.62
C THR A 59 2.47 -4.44 8.58
N LEU A 60 2.49 -3.33 7.84
CA LEU A 60 3.59 -2.36 7.91
C LEU A 60 3.89 -1.91 9.35
N ASN A 61 2.86 -1.76 10.19
CA ASN A 61 3.02 -1.37 11.59
C ASN A 61 3.77 -2.42 12.41
N ASP A 62 3.53 -3.72 12.16
CA ASP A 62 4.24 -4.80 12.85
C ASP A 62 5.74 -4.82 12.50
N TYR A 63 6.08 -4.49 11.25
CA TYR A 63 7.47 -4.25 10.85
C TYR A 63 8.04 -3.00 11.54
N LEU A 64 7.33 -1.88 11.53
CA LEU A 64 7.81 -0.62 12.13
C LEU A 64 8.04 -0.73 13.65
N TRP A 65 7.29 -1.60 14.33
CA TRP A 65 7.49 -1.92 15.74
C TRP A 65 8.56 -2.99 15.99
N GLY A 66 9.18 -3.54 14.94
CA GLY A 66 10.24 -4.54 15.06
C GLY A 66 9.75 -5.93 15.45
N LYS A 67 8.45 -6.22 15.30
CA LYS A 67 7.89 -7.55 15.60
C LYS A 67 8.27 -8.58 14.55
N MET A 68 8.53 -8.14 13.32
CA MET A 68 8.87 -9.00 12.17
C MET A 68 9.76 -8.25 11.16
N PRO A 69 10.49 -8.94 10.26
CA PRO A 69 11.23 -8.29 9.18
C PRO A 69 10.30 -7.86 8.03
N ILE A 70 10.71 -6.83 7.27
CA ILE A 70 9.88 -6.25 6.18
C ILE A 70 9.46 -7.25 5.10
N LYS A 71 10.26 -8.29 4.87
CA LYS A 71 9.97 -9.34 3.88
C LYS A 71 8.73 -10.18 4.20
N ASP A 72 8.31 -10.17 5.46
CA ASP A 72 7.17 -10.94 5.95
C ASP A 72 5.91 -10.06 6.05
N ALA A 73 6.01 -8.76 5.72
CA ALA A 73 4.87 -7.83 5.71
C ALA A 73 3.96 -8.06 4.49
N ALA A 74 2.65 -8.04 4.74
CA ALA A 74 1.57 -8.09 3.76
C ALA A 74 1.30 -6.73 3.11
#